data_AF-A0A0C6F8Y0-F1
#
_entry.id   AF-A0A0C6F8Y0-F1
#
_cell.length_a   1.000
_cell.length_b   1.000
_cell.length_c   1.000
_cell.angle_alpha   90.00
_cell.angle_beta   90.00
_cell.angle_gamma   90.00
#
_symmetry.space_group_name_H-M   'P 1'
#
loop_
_entity.id
_entity.type
_entity.pdbx_description
1 polymer ?
#
loop_
_entity_poly.entity_id
_entity_poly.type
_entity_poly.pdbx_seq_one_letter_code
_entity_poly.pdbx_strand_id
1 'polypeptide(L)'
;MHIGSLLPTTLVSHEAEIDPVFDGRDEAALRTVGMDRDGLADPARRDRMRALGEAPTQGLARRLMGEGFHGLPVRSFAPGAGDQDPNLVLQR
;
A
#
# COMPACT_ATOMS: atom_id res chain seq x y z
N MET A 1 -25.54 11.22 -3.31
CA MET A 1 -26.00 9.86 -3.68
C MET A 1 -24.87 9.23 -4.52
N HIS A 2 -24.13 8.26 -4.00
CA HIS A 2 -23.27 7.43 -4.85
C HIS A 2 -23.89 6.03 -4.90
N ILE A 3 -24.36 5.68 -6.08
CA ILE A 3 -24.95 4.38 -6.39
C ILE A 3 -23.79 3.46 -6.79
N GLY A 4 -23.66 2.39 -6.03
CA GLY A 4 -22.59 1.40 -6.11
C GLY A 4 -22.67 0.53 -4.87
N SER A 5 -23.86 -0.03 -4.60
CA SER A 5 -24.02 -1.05 -3.56
C SER A 5 -22.95 -2.09 -3.78
N LEU A 6 -22.25 -2.50 -2.73
CA LEU A 6 -21.30 -3.60 -2.71
C LEU A 6 -21.90 -4.83 -3.44
N LEU A 7 -21.73 -4.90 -4.76
CA LEU A 7 -22.23 -5.98 -5.62
C LEU A 7 -21.49 -7.23 -5.18
N PRO A 8 -22.21 -8.35 -5.07
CA PRO A 8 -22.16 -9.21 -3.88
C PRO A 8 -20.74 -9.29 -3.32
N THR A 9 -20.47 -8.51 -2.27
CA THR A 9 -19.16 -8.47 -1.62
C THR A 9 -19.22 -9.31 -0.36
N THR A 10 -18.37 -10.34 -0.29
CA THR A 10 -18.16 -11.11 0.94
C THR A 10 -17.14 -10.39 1.81
N LEU A 11 -17.54 -10.01 3.02
CA LEU A 11 -16.60 -9.55 4.03
C LEU A 11 -15.97 -10.76 4.71
N VAL A 12 -14.64 -10.78 4.77
CA VAL A 12 -13.86 -11.79 5.49
C VAL A 12 -13.09 -11.14 6.62
N SER A 13 -12.90 -11.86 7.71
CA SER A 13 -12.06 -11.47 8.84
C SER A 13 -11.07 -12.60 9.09
N HIS A 14 -9.80 -12.25 9.23
CA HIS A 14 -8.71 -13.19 9.44
C HIS A 14 -7.90 -12.74 10.65
N GLU A 15 -7.59 -13.69 11.52
CA GLU A 15 -6.48 -13.59 12.45
C GLU A 15 -5.24 -14.14 11.74
N ALA A 16 -4.15 -13.38 11.76
CA ALA A 16 -2.93 -13.73 11.06
C ALA A 16 -1.71 -13.13 11.77
N GLU A 17 -0.63 -13.91 11.82
CA GLU A 17 0.70 -13.44 12.19
C GLU A 17 1.43 -13.03 10.91
N ILE A 18 1.80 -11.76 10.80
CA ILE A 18 2.27 -11.15 9.54
C ILE A 18 3.68 -10.56 9.69
N ASP A 19 4.30 -10.69 10.86
CA ASP A 19 5.63 -10.14 11.10
C ASP A 19 6.72 -10.87 10.29
N PRO A 20 7.75 -10.13 9.81
CA PRO A 20 7.94 -8.70 9.98
C PRO A 20 7.20 -7.86 8.91
N VAL A 21 6.68 -6.70 9.32
CA VAL A 21 6.11 -5.69 8.41
C VAL A 21 6.93 -4.41 8.41
N PHE A 22 7.07 -3.79 7.25
CA PHE A 22 7.69 -2.47 7.13
C PHE A 22 6.64 -1.40 7.43
N ASP A 23 6.87 -0.51 8.41
CA ASP A 23 5.89 0.54 8.73
C ASP A 23 5.90 1.67 7.68
N GLY A 24 5.05 1.54 6.67
CA GLY A 24 4.86 2.54 5.62
C GLY A 24 4.10 3.78 6.07
N ARG A 25 3.70 3.89 7.34
CA ARG A 25 3.13 5.12 7.92
C ARG A 25 4.22 6.02 8.49
N ASP A 26 5.37 5.44 8.83
CA ASP A 26 6.57 6.16 9.24
C ASP A 26 7.23 6.80 8.02
N GLU A 27 7.09 8.13 7.94
CA GLU A 27 7.64 8.90 6.84
C GLU A 27 9.18 8.92 6.85
N ALA A 28 9.82 8.83 8.03
CA ALA A 28 11.26 8.72 8.10
C ALA A 28 11.72 7.37 7.54
N ALA A 29 11.06 6.27 7.91
CA ALA A 29 11.34 4.95 7.38
C ALA A 29 11.17 4.92 5.85
N LEU A 30 10.06 5.46 5.31
CA LEU A 30 9.83 5.54 3.86
C LEU A 30 10.98 6.24 3.12
N ARG A 31 11.49 7.35 3.66
CA ARG A 31 12.60 8.07 3.03
C ARG A 31 13.87 7.23 2.98
N THR A 32 14.13 6.37 3.97
CA THR A 32 15.31 5.47 3.94
C THR A 32 15.27 4.46 2.80
N VAL A 33 14.08 4.10 2.32
CA VAL A 33 13.88 3.20 1.18
C VAL A 33 13.59 3.96 -0.13
N GLY A 34 13.74 5.29 -0.13
CA GLY A 34 13.56 6.14 -1.31
C GLY A 34 12.10 6.36 -1.70
N MET A 35 11.18 6.33 -0.74
CA MET A 35 9.75 6.56 -0.93
C MET A 35 9.25 7.72 -0.05
N ASP A 36 8.11 8.30 -0.43
CA ASP A 36 7.34 9.25 0.38
C ASP A 36 5.83 9.00 0.25
N ARG A 37 5.02 9.76 0.98
CA ARG A 37 3.56 9.59 1.00
C ARG A 37 2.93 9.90 -0.35
N ASP A 38 3.45 10.90 -1.07
CA ASP A 38 2.94 11.30 -2.38
C ASP A 38 3.23 10.23 -3.44
N GLY A 39 4.40 9.59 -3.36
CA GLY A 39 4.78 8.46 -4.19
C GLY A 39 3.91 7.22 -3.94
N LEU A 40 3.49 6.98 -2.70
CA LEU A 40 2.52 5.92 -2.37
C LEU A 40 1.10 6.25 -2.87
N ALA A 41 0.71 7.53 -2.82
CA ALA A 41 -0.62 8.02 -3.19
C ALA A 41 -0.78 8.34 -4.69
N ASP A 42 0.28 8.16 -5.49
CA ASP A 42 0.34 8.69 -6.84
C ASP A 42 -0.83 8.24 -7.74
N PRO A 43 -1.71 9.16 -8.17
CA PRO A 43 -2.82 8.82 -9.06
C PRO A 43 -2.34 8.47 -10.48
N ALA A 44 -1.14 8.90 -10.87
CA ALA A 44 -0.53 8.63 -12.17
C ALA A 44 0.16 7.26 -12.24
N ARG A 45 -0.01 6.39 -11.23
CA ARG A 45 0.69 5.09 -11.13
C ARG A 45 0.53 4.24 -12.39
N ARG A 46 -0.67 4.23 -12.97
CA ARG A 46 -0.96 3.52 -14.22
C ARG A 46 -0.12 4.03 -15.39
N ASP A 47 0.03 5.35 -15.50
CA ASP A 47 0.74 5.98 -16.60
C ASP A 47 2.26 5.80 -16.44
N ARG A 48 2.76 5.83 -15.19
CA ARG A 48 4.15 5.44 -14.88
C ARG A 48 4.42 3.99 -15.24
N MET A 49 3.52 3.06 -14.93
CA MET A 49 3.67 1.64 -15.32
C MET A 49 3.72 1.47 -16.84
N ARG A 50 2.92 2.25 -17.60
CA ARG A 50 2.96 2.23 -19.08
C ARG A 50 4.29 2.75 -19.64
N ALA A 51 4.88 3.75 -19.01
CA ALA A 51 6.13 4.37 -19.48
C ALA A 51 7.38 3.60 -19.06
N LEU A 52 7.41 3.07 -17.84
CA LEU A 52 8.61 2.49 -17.21
C LEU A 52 8.56 0.96 -17.14
N GLY A 53 7.43 0.34 -17.49
CA GLY A 53 7.20 -1.11 -17.31
C GLY A 53 6.93 -1.53 -15.87
N GLU A 54 7.15 -0.63 -14.89
CA GLU A 54 6.93 -0.87 -13.48
C GLU A 54 6.50 0.41 -12.74
N ALA A 55 5.56 0.27 -11.80
CA ALA A 55 5.21 1.35 -10.89
C ALA A 55 6.24 1.45 -9.74
N PRO A 56 6.60 2.66 -9.25
CA PRO A 56 7.53 2.82 -8.13
C PRO A 56 7.19 1.99 -6.88
N THR A 57 5.90 1.88 -6.55
CA THR A 57 5.41 1.06 -5.43
C THR A 57 5.57 -0.45 -5.65
N GLN A 58 5.61 -0.94 -6.90
CA GLN A 58 5.91 -2.34 -7.20
C GLN A 58 7.41 -2.63 -7.02
N GLY A 59 8.28 -1.72 -7.47
CA GLY A 59 9.72 -1.79 -7.22
C GLY A 59 10.03 -1.77 -5.72
N LEU A 60 9.36 -0.90 -4.95
CA LEU A 60 9.44 -0.88 -3.49
C LEU A 60 9.01 -2.22 -2.89
N ALA A 61 7.85 -2.76 -3.29
CA ALA A 61 7.38 -4.04 -2.78
C ALA A 61 8.38 -5.16 -3.05
N ARG A 62 8.99 -5.23 -4.25
CA ARG A 62 10.02 -6.22 -4.56
C ARG A 62 11.25 -6.09 -3.66
N ARG A 63 11.68 -4.86 -3.39
CA ARG A 63 12.81 -4.61 -2.51
C ARG A 63 12.51 -5.03 -1.08
N LEU A 64 11.36 -4.64 -0.53
CA LEU A 64 10.94 -5.02 0.84
C LEU A 64 10.81 -6.54 1.00
N MET A 65 10.25 -7.23 0.00
CA MET A 65 10.24 -8.70 -0.03
C MET A 65 11.66 -9.30 0.00
N GLY A 66 12.59 -8.73 -0.78
CA GLY A 66 14.01 -9.13 -0.76
C GLY A 66 14.73 -8.87 0.57
N GLU A 67 14.25 -7.89 1.34
CA GLU A 67 14.71 -7.57 2.70
C GLU A 67 14.01 -8.41 3.78
N GLY A 68 13.04 -9.26 3.42
CA GLY A 68 12.37 -10.22 4.30
C GLY A 68 11.06 -9.73 4.92
N PHE A 69 10.52 -8.59 4.50
CA PHE A 69 9.21 -8.11 4.97
C PHE A 69 8.06 -8.83 4.27
N HIS A 70 7.02 -9.17 5.03
CA HIS A 70 5.82 -9.86 4.52
C HIS A 70 4.68 -8.90 4.16
N GLY A 71 4.78 -7.64 4.59
CA GLY A 71 3.75 -6.66 4.35
C GLY A 71 4.15 -5.21 4.64
N LEU A 72 3.26 -4.31 4.27
CA LEU A 72 3.42 -2.87 4.32
C LEU A 72 2.09 -2.21 4.76
N PRO A 73 1.88 -1.95 6.06
CA PRO A 73 0.82 -1.06 6.50
C PRO A 73 1.06 0.37 5.98
N VAL A 74 0.02 0.96 5.41
CA VAL A 74 0.00 2.34 4.92
C VAL A 74 -1.29 3.02 5.36
N ARG A 75 -1.29 4.36 5.44
CA ARG A 75 -2.54 5.12 5.56
C ARG A 75 -3.44 4.82 4.36
N SER A 76 -4.76 4.79 4.55
CA SER A 76 -5.68 4.77 3.42
C SER A 76 -5.68 6.13 2.69
N PHE A 77 -5.63 6.07 1.36
CA PHE A 77 -5.69 7.23 0.48
C PHE A 77 -7.09 7.43 -0.13
N ALA A 78 -8.09 6.70 0.38
CA ALA A 78 -9.48 6.90 -0.03
C ALA A 78 -10.00 8.27 0.46
N PRO A 79 -10.91 8.93 -0.29
CA PRO A 79 -11.51 10.18 0.16
C PRO A 79 -12.16 10.03 1.55
N GLY A 80 -11.77 10.91 2.49
CA GLY A 80 -12.30 10.92 3.86
C GLY A 80 -11.57 10.05 4.87
N ALA A 81 -10.54 9.28 4.47
CA ALA A 81 -9.75 8.46 5.40
C ALA A 81 -8.81 9.30 6.29
N GLY A 82 -8.78 8.97 7.58
CA GLY A 82 -7.88 9.54 8.58
C GLY A 82 -6.60 8.71 8.79
N ASP A 83 -5.75 9.13 9.73
CA ASP A 83 -4.50 8.42 10.05
C ASP A 83 -4.73 7.08 10.75
N GLN A 84 -5.94 6.87 11.29
CA GLN A 84 -6.34 5.65 11.99
C GLN A 84 -7.07 4.64 11.08
N ASP A 85 -7.11 4.91 9.77
CA ASP A 85 -7.73 4.04 8.78
C ASP A 85 -6.64 3.41 7.88
N PRO A 86 -5.79 2.50 8.40
CA PRO A 86 -4.72 1.92 7.60
C PRO A 86 -5.25 0.87 6.63
N ASN A 87 -4.55 0.71 5.52
CA ASN A 87 -4.59 -0.48 4.69
C ASN A 87 -3.35 -1.33 4.98
N LEU A 88 -3.49 -2.65 4.96
CA LEU A 88 -2.35 -3.57 4.98
C LEU A 88 -2.16 -4.18 3.60
N VAL A 89 -1.00 -3.96 2.99
CA VAL A 89 -0.62 -4.59 1.72
C VAL A 89 0.23 -5.83 2.03
N LEU A 90 -0.28 -7.01 1.70
CA LEU A 90 0.43 -8.27 1.86
C LEU A 90 1.18 -8.65 0.59
N GLN A 91 2.34 -9.26 0.78
CA GLN A 91 3.29 -9.63 -0.26
C GLN A 91 3.53 -11.15 -0.23
N ARG A 92 4.00 -11.74 -1.34
CA ARG A 92 4.15 -13.19 -1.50
C ARG A 92 5.60 -13.59 -1.66
#